data_AF-A0A7X4Y5U6-F1
#
_entry.id   AF-A0A7X4Y5U6-F1
#
_cell.length_a   1.000
_cell.length_b   1.000
_cell.length_c   1.000
_cell.angle_alpha   90.00
_cell.angle_beta   90.00
_cell.angle_gamma   90.00
#
_symmetry.space_group_name_H-M   'P 1'
#
loop_
_entity.id
_entity.type
_entity.pdbx_description
1 polymer ?
#
loop_
_entity_poly.entity_id
_entity_poly.type
_entity_poly.pdbx_seq_one_letter_code
_entity_poly.pdbx_strand_id
1 'polypeptide(L)'
;MLLFLVPFLAAADGGASDKQACTDVGLAVLLSEKILGQGGVQTLEMEELVTSPSGGDFRVRSFRSVRRVAVQLEFSGGMPLSGKATRAVLSGPNHQALKVVEVIERDPDSEIGSAMIIVEAEAQPREARGVYTLELLDAEGTRLLVLPGVRFPSI
;
A
#
# COMPACT_ATOMS: atom_id res chain seq x y z
N MET A 1 -65.03 27.44 13.96
CA MET A 1 -63.93 26.81 13.20
C MET A 1 -63.07 27.94 12.65
N LEU A 2 -61.97 28.34 13.33
CA LEU A 2 -60.56 27.93 13.10
C LEU A 2 -60.14 28.11 11.61
N LEU A 3 -59.50 29.24 11.24
CA LEU A 3 -58.06 29.59 11.33
C LEU A 3 -57.20 28.95 10.21
N PHE A 4 -56.58 29.76 9.33
CA PHE A 4 -55.13 30.07 9.32
C PHE A 4 -54.67 30.79 8.03
N LEU A 5 -53.73 31.72 8.23
CA LEU A 5 -52.95 32.51 7.28
C LEU A 5 -51.74 31.73 6.73
N VAL A 6 -51.15 32.28 5.65
CA VAL A 6 -49.72 32.35 5.25
C VAL A 6 -49.39 31.70 3.87
N PRO A 7 -48.72 32.45 2.95
CA PRO A 7 -48.31 31.98 1.61
C PRO A 7 -46.95 31.25 1.67
N PHE A 8 -46.75 30.26 0.80
CA PHE A 8 -45.48 29.52 0.72
C PHE A 8 -44.65 29.83 -0.53
N LEU A 9 -43.35 29.90 -0.24
CA LEU A 9 -42.19 30.38 -0.97
C LEU A 9 -41.93 29.81 -2.36
N ALA A 10 -41.24 30.63 -3.15
CA ALA A 10 -40.46 30.29 -4.32
C ALA A 10 -39.42 29.19 -4.04
N ALA A 11 -39.39 28.18 -4.91
CA ALA A 11 -38.29 27.23 -4.99
C ALA A 11 -37.28 27.72 -6.03
N ALA A 12 -36.17 28.27 -5.56
CA ALA A 12 -34.92 28.29 -6.29
C ALA A 12 -34.07 27.19 -5.65
N ASP A 13 -33.91 26.06 -6.33
CA ASP A 13 -32.94 25.05 -5.90
C ASP A 13 -31.82 24.98 -6.94
N GLY A 14 -30.65 25.41 -6.51
CA GLY A 14 -29.44 25.42 -7.30
C GLY A 14 -28.91 24.02 -7.43
N GLY A 15 -28.71 23.56 -8.67
CA GLY A 15 -27.98 22.34 -8.95
C GLY A 15 -26.54 22.46 -8.47
N ALA A 16 -26.28 21.98 -7.26
CA ALA A 16 -24.93 21.68 -6.81
C ALA A 16 -24.47 20.44 -7.59
N SER A 17 -23.64 20.70 -8.61
CA SER A 17 -22.86 19.68 -9.30
C SER A 17 -22.01 18.95 -8.27
N ASP A 18 -22.44 17.76 -7.89
CA ASP A 18 -21.72 16.84 -7.02
C ASP A 18 -20.41 16.48 -7.73
N LYS A 19 -19.33 17.19 -7.38
CA LYS A 19 -17.98 16.79 -7.77
C LYS A 19 -17.67 15.56 -6.95
N GLN A 20 -18.06 14.41 -7.48
CA GLN A 20 -17.62 13.12 -7.00
C GLN A 20 -16.10 13.17 -6.90
N ALA A 21 -15.61 13.33 -5.67
CA ALA A 21 -14.19 13.27 -5.39
C ALA A 21 -13.74 11.90 -5.86
N CYS A 22 -12.89 11.86 -6.87
CA CYS A 22 -12.19 10.64 -7.23
C CYS A 22 -11.38 10.26 -5.99
N THR A 23 -11.90 9.32 -5.20
CA THR A 23 -11.19 8.79 -4.04
C THR A 23 -9.85 8.27 -4.53
N ASP A 24 -8.76 8.88 -4.06
CA ASP A 24 -7.39 8.47 -4.33
C ASP A 24 -7.22 7.05 -3.78
N VAL A 25 -7.42 6.04 -4.63
CA VAL A 25 -7.25 4.64 -4.25
C VAL A 25 -5.74 4.38 -4.11
N GLY A 26 -5.30 3.98 -2.91
CA GLY A 26 -3.89 3.75 -2.58
C GLY A 26 -3.25 2.65 -3.41
N LEU A 27 -1.92 2.71 -3.56
CA LEU A 27 -1.16 1.69 -4.29
C LEU A 27 -1.34 0.29 -3.67
N ALA A 28 -1.41 0.19 -2.35
CA ALA A 28 -1.55 -1.10 -1.67
C ALA A 28 -2.88 -1.78 -2.02
N VAL A 29 -3.99 -1.03 -2.04
CA VAL A 29 -5.29 -1.55 -2.46
C VAL A 29 -5.26 -2.00 -3.92
N LEU A 30 -4.76 -1.14 -4.84
CA LEU A 30 -4.66 -1.47 -6.27
C LEU A 30 -3.81 -2.72 -6.52
N LEU A 31 -2.71 -2.87 -5.78
CA LEU A 31 -1.84 -4.05 -5.82
C LEU A 31 -2.56 -5.30 -5.31
N SER A 32 -3.28 -5.20 -4.18
CA SER A 32 -3.97 -6.33 -3.57
C SER A 32 -5.09 -6.89 -4.46
N GLU A 33 -5.75 -6.01 -5.22
CA GLU A 33 -6.82 -6.37 -6.15
C GLU A 33 -6.29 -6.69 -7.56
N LYS A 34 -4.96 -6.61 -7.78
CA LYS A 34 -4.29 -6.84 -9.07
C LYS A 34 -4.77 -5.90 -10.19
N ILE A 35 -5.15 -4.65 -9.85
CA ILE A 35 -5.72 -3.63 -10.75
C ILE A 35 -4.71 -2.52 -11.02
N LEU A 36 -3.53 -2.85 -11.55
CA LEU A 36 -2.57 -1.83 -12.01
C LEU A 36 -2.69 -1.60 -13.52
N GLY A 37 -3.07 -0.38 -13.91
CA GLY A 37 -2.97 0.12 -15.28
C GLY A 37 -1.60 0.77 -15.55
N GLN A 38 -1.08 0.66 -16.77
CA GLN A 38 0.27 1.13 -17.13
C GLN A 38 0.51 2.66 -17.08
N GLY A 39 -0.50 3.47 -16.74
CA GLY A 39 -0.37 4.91 -16.65
C GLY A 39 -0.13 5.39 -15.21
N GLY A 40 1.10 5.77 -14.87
CA GLY A 40 1.39 6.54 -13.65
C GLY A 40 2.00 5.78 -12.46
N VAL A 41 2.22 4.47 -12.60
CA VAL A 41 2.97 3.66 -11.63
C VAL A 41 4.16 3.02 -12.33
N GLN A 42 5.35 3.23 -11.80
CA GLN A 42 6.55 2.50 -12.20
C GLN A 42 6.76 1.28 -11.30
N THR A 43 7.37 0.23 -11.84
CA THR A 43 7.67 -1.01 -11.11
C THR A 43 9.15 -1.37 -11.26
N LEU A 44 9.75 -1.84 -10.17
CA LEU A 44 11.09 -2.39 -10.12
C LEU A 44 11.02 -3.75 -9.42
N GLU A 45 11.45 -4.81 -10.10
CA GLU A 45 11.58 -6.14 -9.50
C GLU A 45 12.98 -6.31 -8.94
N MET A 46 13.09 -6.85 -7.74
CA MET A 46 14.37 -7.22 -7.15
C MET A 46 14.73 -8.60 -7.69
N GLU A 47 15.82 -8.70 -8.46
CA GLU A 47 16.21 -9.91 -9.19
C GLU A 47 16.67 -11.07 -8.30
N GLU A 48 16.80 -10.85 -6.99
CA GLU A 48 17.30 -11.84 -6.04
C GLU A 48 16.14 -12.50 -5.32
N LEU A 49 16.05 -13.83 -5.45
CA LEU A 49 15.18 -14.67 -4.63
C LEU A 49 15.62 -14.49 -3.18
N VAL A 50 14.78 -13.87 -2.35
CA VAL A 50 15.14 -13.65 -0.95
C VAL A 50 14.68 -14.88 -0.17
N THR A 51 15.62 -15.59 0.44
CA THR A 51 15.30 -16.67 1.36
C THR A 51 14.80 -16.06 2.66
N SER A 52 13.53 -16.31 3.00
CA SER A 52 12.98 -15.90 4.30
C SER A 52 13.68 -16.63 5.45
N PRO A 53 13.66 -16.08 6.68
CA PRO A 53 14.24 -16.75 7.85
C PRO A 53 13.65 -18.15 8.12
N SER A 54 12.44 -18.40 7.64
CA SER A 54 11.72 -19.67 7.71
C SER A 54 11.95 -20.61 6.52
N GLY A 55 12.86 -20.26 5.59
CA GLY A 55 13.31 -21.13 4.50
C GLY A 55 12.43 -21.12 3.24
N GLY A 56 11.43 -20.24 3.15
CA GLY A 56 10.63 -20.04 1.94
C GLY A 56 11.22 -18.96 1.04
N ASP A 57 11.26 -19.22 -0.26
CA ASP A 57 11.65 -18.23 -1.26
C ASP A 57 10.49 -17.27 -1.55
N PHE A 58 10.79 -15.98 -1.63
CA PHE A 58 9.80 -14.97 -2.01
C PHE A 58 10.37 -13.96 -3.01
N ARG A 59 9.46 -13.39 -3.80
CA ARG A 59 9.77 -12.32 -4.76
C ARG A 59 9.48 -10.98 -4.13
N VAL A 60 10.30 -10.00 -4.46
CA VAL A 60 10.13 -8.61 -4.00
C VAL A 60 9.96 -7.72 -5.22
N ARG A 61 8.86 -6.96 -5.24
CA ARG A 61 8.63 -5.89 -6.21
C ARG A 61 8.42 -4.58 -5.47
N SER A 62 8.93 -3.50 -6.03
CA SER A 62 8.67 -2.17 -5.53
C SER A 62 8.02 -1.31 -6.61
N PHE A 63 7.19 -0.38 -6.15
CA PHE A 63 6.36 0.44 -6.99
C PHE A 63 6.53 1.90 -6.60
N ARG A 64 6.37 2.78 -7.58
CA ARG A 64 6.37 4.22 -7.33
C ARG A 64 5.30 4.93 -8.14
N SER A 65 4.54 5.77 -7.45
CA SER A 65 3.71 6.81 -8.05
C SER A 65 4.26 8.20 -7.69
N VAL A 66 3.53 9.25 -8.04
CA VAL A 66 3.95 10.65 -7.80
C VAL A 66 4.19 10.95 -6.31
N ARG A 67 3.39 10.36 -5.41
CA ARG A 67 3.40 10.67 -3.97
C ARG A 67 3.51 9.45 -3.06
N ARG A 68 3.60 8.25 -3.63
CA ARG A 68 3.58 6.99 -2.90
C ARG A 68 4.65 6.04 -3.44
N VAL A 69 5.12 5.18 -2.57
CA VAL A 69 5.85 3.98 -2.94
C VAL A 69 5.22 2.78 -2.26
N ALA A 70 5.35 1.61 -2.88
CA ALA A 70 4.93 0.36 -2.26
C ALA A 70 5.98 -0.74 -2.43
N VAL A 71 6.02 -1.67 -1.49
CA VAL A 71 6.79 -2.92 -1.57
C VAL A 71 5.81 -4.07 -1.49
N GLN A 72 5.87 -4.97 -2.46
CA GLN A 72 5.13 -6.23 -2.49
C GLN A 72 6.09 -7.38 -2.28
N LEU A 73 5.80 -8.21 -1.28
CA LEU A 73 6.46 -9.47 -1.01
C LEU A 73 5.49 -10.58 -1.42
N GLU A 74 5.89 -11.41 -2.36
CA GLU A 74 5.06 -12.50 -2.88
C GLU A 74 5.69 -13.84 -2.54
N PHE A 75 4.96 -14.66 -1.79
CA PHE A 75 5.40 -15.95 -1.26
C PHE A 75 4.69 -17.06 -2.02
N SER A 76 5.44 -18.02 -2.55
CA SER A 76 4.83 -19.17 -3.23
C SER A 76 4.11 -20.04 -2.20
N GLY A 77 2.80 -20.28 -2.40
CA GLY A 77 1.98 -21.00 -1.44
C GLY A 77 1.49 -20.10 -0.29
N GLY A 78 1.66 -20.57 0.95
CA GLY A 78 1.14 -19.90 2.15
C GLY A 78 2.07 -18.85 2.76
N MET A 79 1.56 -18.13 3.76
CA MET A 79 2.32 -17.13 4.51
C MET A 79 3.39 -17.80 5.40
N PRO A 80 4.70 -17.57 5.20
CA PRO A 80 5.73 -18.29 5.95
C PRO A 80 6.16 -17.55 7.23
N LEU A 81 5.46 -16.48 7.63
CA LEU A 81 5.75 -15.71 8.84
C LEU A 81 5.09 -16.37 10.05
N SER A 82 5.74 -16.27 11.22
CA SER A 82 5.23 -16.81 12.49
C SER A 82 4.04 -16.05 13.07
N GLY A 83 3.61 -14.96 12.43
CA GLY A 83 2.53 -14.09 12.86
C GLY A 83 2.09 -13.15 11.73
N LYS A 84 1.05 -12.36 11.99
CA LYS A 84 0.47 -11.42 11.02
C LYS A 84 1.24 -10.11 10.98
N ALA A 85 1.66 -9.68 9.79
CA ALA A 85 2.25 -8.37 9.59
C ALA A 85 1.16 -7.30 9.66
N THR A 86 1.17 -6.48 10.70
CA THR A 86 0.19 -5.39 10.88
C THR A 86 0.85 -4.02 10.84
N ARG A 87 2.17 -3.97 11.00
CA ARG A 87 2.98 -2.75 11.03
C ARG A 87 4.21 -2.94 10.17
N ALA A 88 4.74 -1.82 9.66
CA ALA A 88 5.99 -1.82 8.94
C ALA A 88 6.82 -0.56 9.21
N VAL A 89 8.12 -0.69 9.04
CA VAL A 89 9.07 0.43 9.06
C VAL A 89 9.90 0.37 7.78
N LEU A 90 9.99 1.51 7.07
CA LEU A 90 10.86 1.68 5.90
C LEU A 90 11.93 2.71 6.24
N SER A 91 13.10 2.23 6.64
CA SER A 91 14.24 3.07 7.01
C SER A 91 15.25 3.15 5.85
N GLY A 92 15.80 4.33 5.62
CA GLY A 92 16.70 4.61 4.51
C GLY A 92 17.95 5.38 4.94
N PRO A 93 18.72 5.89 3.97
CA PRO A 93 19.94 6.64 4.26
C PRO A 93 19.69 7.88 5.12
N ASN A 94 20.71 8.35 5.82
CA ASN A 94 20.67 9.58 6.62
C ASN A 94 19.55 9.59 7.69
N HIS A 95 19.23 8.43 8.26
CA HIS A 95 18.15 8.26 9.24
C HIS A 95 16.76 8.66 8.71
N GLN A 96 16.57 8.72 7.39
CA GLN A 96 15.25 8.93 6.82
C GLN A 96 14.37 7.71 7.08
N ALA A 97 13.13 7.94 7.50
CA ALA A 97 12.10 6.91 7.52
C ALA A 97 10.93 7.38 6.66
N LEU A 98 10.43 6.51 5.79
CA LEU A 98 9.20 6.78 5.04
C LEU A 98 7.99 6.52 5.94
N LYS A 99 6.99 7.39 5.87
CA LYS A 99 5.75 7.22 6.61
C LYS A 99 4.92 6.13 5.95
N VAL A 100 4.95 4.93 6.53
CA VAL A 100 4.06 3.83 6.15
C VAL A 100 2.61 4.24 6.45
N VAL A 101 1.74 4.06 5.46
CA VAL A 101 0.32 4.36 5.57
C VAL A 101 -0.56 3.12 5.54
N GLU A 102 -0.06 2.02 4.98
CA GLU A 102 -0.85 0.80 4.84
C GLU A 102 0.05 -0.44 4.81
N VAL A 103 -0.42 -1.49 5.47
CA VAL A 103 0.14 -2.85 5.43
C VAL A 103 -1.02 -3.80 5.16
N ILE A 104 -1.02 -4.44 4.01
CA ILE A 104 -2.03 -5.44 3.61
C ILE A 104 -1.34 -6.79 3.54
N GLU A 105 -1.88 -7.75 4.27
CA GLU A 105 -1.56 -9.17 4.12
C GLU A 105 -2.73 -9.86 3.43
N ARG A 106 -2.45 -10.63 2.39
CA ARG A 106 -3.43 -11.43 1.66
C ARG A 106 -2.96 -12.86 1.57
N ASP A 107 -3.82 -13.76 2.02
CA ASP A 107 -3.69 -15.20 1.80
C ASP A 107 -3.84 -15.55 0.31
N PRO A 108 -3.31 -16.69 -0.13
CA PRO A 108 -3.46 -17.14 -1.49
C PRO A 108 -4.94 -17.47 -1.79
N ASP A 109 -5.42 -17.04 -2.96
CA ASP A 109 -6.80 -17.30 -3.40
C ASP A 109 -7.08 -18.79 -3.73
N SER A 110 -6.03 -19.63 -3.79
CA SER A 110 -6.10 -21.07 -4.07
C SER A 110 -4.83 -21.79 -3.58
N GLU A 111 -4.82 -23.13 -3.53
CA GLU A 111 -3.66 -23.92 -3.07
C GLU A 111 -2.38 -23.73 -3.91
N ILE A 112 -2.52 -23.27 -5.16
CA ILE A 112 -1.40 -22.98 -6.08
C ILE A 112 -1.12 -21.46 -6.13
N GLY A 113 -1.89 -20.66 -5.41
CA GLY A 113 -1.75 -19.21 -5.33
C GLY A 113 -0.56 -18.78 -4.48
N SER A 114 -0.26 -17.49 -4.55
CA SER A 114 0.78 -16.86 -3.73
C SER A 114 0.14 -16.02 -2.63
N ALA A 115 0.62 -16.18 -1.39
CA ALA A 115 0.40 -15.20 -0.34
C ALA A 115 1.17 -13.92 -0.65
N MET A 116 0.66 -12.77 -0.22
CA MET A 116 1.38 -11.51 -0.39
C MET A 116 1.25 -10.56 0.80
N ILE A 117 2.32 -9.81 1.02
CA ILE A 117 2.33 -8.65 1.91
C ILE A 117 2.66 -7.42 1.09
N ILE A 118 1.84 -6.39 1.22
CA ILE A 118 2.02 -5.11 0.55
C ILE A 118 2.16 -4.02 1.60
N VAL A 119 3.24 -3.25 1.50
CA VAL A 119 3.51 -2.11 2.37
C VAL A 119 3.53 -0.85 1.52
N GLU A 120 2.64 0.10 1.80
CA GLU A 120 2.63 1.41 1.14
C GLU A 120 3.09 2.52 2.09
N ALA A 121 3.87 3.45 1.54
CA ALA A 121 4.35 4.63 2.26
C ALA A 121 4.20 5.91 1.44
N GLU A 122 4.08 7.03 2.15
CA GLU A 122 4.24 8.37 1.56
C GLU A 122 5.68 8.57 1.08
N ALA A 123 5.84 9.13 -0.11
CA ALA A 123 7.14 9.54 -0.64
C ALA A 123 6.98 10.68 -1.64
N GLN A 124 7.59 11.83 -1.38
CA GLN A 124 7.70 12.91 -2.35
C GLN A 124 8.67 12.54 -3.49
N PRO A 125 8.65 13.25 -4.63
CA PRO A 125 9.55 13.00 -5.77
C PRO A 125 11.06 12.96 -5.43
N ARG A 126 11.46 13.67 -4.36
CA ARG A 126 12.86 13.72 -3.89
C ARG A 126 13.18 12.68 -2.80
N GLU A 127 12.16 12.06 -2.21
CA GLU A 127 12.27 10.98 -1.22
C GLU A 127 12.28 9.61 -1.92
N ALA A 128 12.46 8.54 -1.14
CA ALA A 128 12.55 7.18 -1.66
C ALA A 128 13.72 6.95 -2.63
N ARG A 129 14.80 7.73 -2.48
CA ARG A 129 16.05 7.59 -3.23
C ARG A 129 17.08 6.84 -2.39
N GLY A 130 17.82 5.92 -3.02
CA GLY A 130 18.82 5.10 -2.34
C GLY A 130 18.27 3.74 -1.92
N VAL A 131 18.90 3.15 -0.90
CA VAL A 131 18.62 1.79 -0.43
C VAL A 131 17.95 1.85 0.92
N TYR A 132 16.81 1.19 1.04
CA TYR A 132 15.99 1.09 2.23
C TYR A 132 16.04 -0.32 2.83
N THR A 133 15.74 -0.38 4.11
CA THR A 133 15.43 -1.62 4.84
C THR A 133 13.96 -1.58 5.23
N LEU A 134 13.24 -2.61 4.81
CA LEU A 134 11.88 -2.87 5.24
C LEU A 134 11.91 -3.80 6.48
N GLU A 135 11.20 -3.42 7.52
CA GLU A 135 10.91 -4.28 8.66
C GLU A 135 9.40 -4.51 8.74
N LEU A 136 8.99 -5.77 8.88
CA LEU A 136 7.61 -6.15 9.15
C LEU A 136 7.47 -6.53 10.62
N LEU A 137 6.41 -6.04 11.25
CA LEU A 137 6.15 -6.27 12.66
C LEU A 137 4.70 -6.71 12.89
N ASP A 138 4.47 -7.47 13.95
CA ASP A 138 3.14 -7.73 14.48
C ASP A 138 2.58 -6.49 15.22
N ALA A 139 1.41 -6.65 15.84
CA ALA A 139 0.74 -5.53 16.51
C ALA A 139 1.51 -5.07 17.76
N GLU A 140 2.13 -6.03 18.45
CA GLU A 140 2.93 -5.88 19.65
C GLU A 140 4.29 -5.23 19.37
N GLY A 141 4.71 -5.21 18.10
CA GLY A 141 6.01 -4.68 17.67
C GLY A 141 7.12 -5.73 17.67
N THR A 142 6.77 -7.02 17.73
CA THR A 142 7.70 -8.11 17.46
C THR A 142 8.04 -8.09 15.98
N ARG A 143 9.34 -8.15 15.68
CA ARG A 143 9.86 -8.15 14.33
C ARG A 143 9.68 -9.54 13.69
N LEU A 144 8.95 -9.59 12.58
CA LEU A 144 8.65 -10.82 11.83
C LEU A 144 9.61 -11.03 10.66
N LEU A 145 10.01 -9.94 9.99
CA LEU A 145 10.92 -9.97 8.84
C LEU A 145 11.77 -8.69 8.79
N VAL A 146 13.01 -8.82 8.36
CA VAL A 146 13.86 -7.70 7.96
C VAL A 146 14.37 -7.95 6.55
N LEU A 147 14.04 -7.03 5.65
CA LEU A 147 14.41 -7.07 4.26
C LEU A 147 15.29 -5.85 3.93
N PRO A 148 16.62 -5.98 3.96
CA PRO A 148 17.51 -4.95 3.46
C PRO A 148 17.49 -4.89 1.93
N GLY A 149 18.00 -3.80 1.35
CA GLY A 149 18.26 -3.74 -0.09
C GLY A 149 17.11 -3.19 -0.95
N VAL A 150 15.98 -2.84 -0.33
CA VAL A 150 14.79 -2.32 -1.03
C VAL A 150 15.14 -1.01 -1.74
N ARG A 151 14.89 -0.95 -3.04
CA ARG A 151 15.01 0.26 -3.87
C ARG A 151 13.67 0.56 -4.50
N PHE A 152 13.43 1.83 -4.83
CA PHE A 152 12.23 2.25 -5.54
C PHE A 152 12.57 2.77 -6.94
N PRO A 153 11.66 2.60 -7.93
CA PRO A 153 11.82 3.21 -9.25
C PRO A 153 12.05 4.73 -9.16
N SER A 154 12.70 5.30 -10.18
CA SER A 154 12.91 6.75 -10.26
C SER A 154 11.85 7.40 -11.16
N ILE A 155 11.16 8.44 -10.67
CA ILE A 155 10.26 9.30 -11.46
C ILE A 155 10.92 10.64 -11.75
#